data_AF-X1BMV7-F1
#
_entry.id   AF-X1BMV7-F1
#
_cell.length_a   1.000
_cell.length_b   1.000
_cell.length_c   1.000
_cell.angle_alpha   90.00
_cell.angle_beta   90.00
_cell.angle_gamma   90.00
#
_symmetry.space_group_name_H-M   'P 1'
#
loop_
_entity.id
_entity.type
_entity.pdbx_description
1 polymer ?
#
loop_
_entity_poly.entity_id
_entity_poly.type
_entity_poly.pdbx_seq_one_letter_code
_entity_poly.pdbx_strand_id
1 'polypeptide(L)'
;MFGPNSSAAIADLRDYTALRPADASGWINLGQAHEGLGETFSAIDAYETALTADPTATHLYSTLAKLSYEALAAFNPDSLEFEQYLDQTVEHATTALDEYPSDTTALLYRALAYIAQNKQEHALEDLSAALVIDPAFLPASIT
;
A
#
# COMPACT_ATOMS: atom_id res chain seq x y z
N MET A 1 1.06 12.35 -15.45
CA MET A 1 0.43 12.13 -16.78
C MET A 1 1.12 10.92 -17.40
N PHE A 2 0.53 9.73 -17.24
CA PHE A 2 1.09 8.49 -17.77
C PHE A 2 0.74 8.37 -19.25
N GLY A 3 1.77 8.29 -20.09
CA GLY A 3 1.63 8.32 -21.55
C GLY A 3 1.10 7.00 -22.13
N PRO A 4 0.81 6.97 -23.45
CA PRO A 4 0.31 5.81 -24.19
C PRO A 4 1.20 4.55 -24.18
N ASN A 5 2.34 4.58 -23.49
CA ASN A 5 3.29 3.47 -23.35
C ASN A 5 3.02 2.59 -22.11
N SER A 6 2.15 3.00 -21.20
CA SER A 6 1.94 2.32 -19.92
C SER A 6 1.23 0.96 -20.08
N SER A 7 0.29 0.85 -21.02
CA SER A 7 -0.41 -0.39 -21.33
C SER A 7 0.47 -1.40 -22.09
N ALA A 8 1.35 -0.93 -22.97
CA ALA A 8 2.34 -1.79 -23.64
C ALA A 8 3.37 -2.34 -22.64
N ALA A 9 3.83 -1.51 -21.70
CA ALA A 9 4.72 -1.95 -20.63
C ALA A 9 4.10 -3.04 -19.75
N ILE A 10 2.79 -2.96 -19.45
CA ILE A 10 2.09 -4.01 -18.70
C ILE A 10 2.05 -5.33 -19.47
N ALA A 11 1.82 -5.31 -20.79
CA ALA A 11 1.81 -6.53 -21.58
C ALA A 11 3.18 -7.22 -21.54
N ASP A 12 4.27 -6.47 -21.76
CA ASP A 12 5.63 -7.00 -21.70
C ASP A 12 5.98 -7.52 -20.30
N LEU A 13 5.56 -6.81 -19.24
CA LEU A 13 5.79 -7.22 -17.85
C LEU A 13 5.00 -8.47 -17.49
N ARG A 14 3.77 -8.64 -18.00
CA ARG A 14 2.98 -9.87 -17.81
C ARG A 14 3.61 -11.07 -18.50
N ASP A 15 4.11 -10.91 -19.73
CA ASP A 15 4.84 -11.97 -20.42
C ASP A 15 6.13 -12.32 -19.68
N TYR A 16 6.82 -11.30 -19.16
CA TYR A 16 8.02 -11.50 -18.33
C TYR A 16 7.74 -12.29 -17.06
N THR A 17 6.74 -11.89 -16.26
CA THR A 17 6.39 -12.57 -15.01
C THR A 17 5.86 -13.98 -15.24
N ALA A 18 5.18 -14.24 -16.37
CA ALA A 18 4.79 -15.59 -16.77
C ALA A 18 5.99 -16.49 -17.08
N LEU A 19 7.05 -15.95 -17.69
CA LEU A 19 8.29 -16.67 -18.00
C LEU A 19 9.22 -16.82 -16.79
N ARG A 20 9.07 -15.94 -15.79
CA ARG A 20 9.93 -15.83 -14.60
C ARG A 20 9.08 -15.58 -13.34
N PRO A 21 8.21 -16.53 -12.93
CA PRO A 21 7.28 -16.30 -11.82
C PRO A 21 7.97 -16.15 -10.45
N ALA A 22 9.20 -16.64 -10.31
CA ALA A 22 9.99 -16.52 -9.08
C ALA A 22 10.88 -15.26 -9.04
N ASP A 23 10.85 -14.41 -10.08
CA ASP A 23 11.59 -13.16 -10.09
C ASP A 23 10.72 -12.03 -9.53
N ALA A 24 10.94 -11.68 -8.27
CA ALA A 24 10.22 -10.62 -7.58
C ALA A 24 10.34 -9.26 -8.30
N SER A 25 11.46 -8.95 -8.96
CA SER A 25 11.64 -7.66 -9.64
C SER A 25 10.66 -7.47 -10.79
N GLY A 26 10.29 -8.55 -11.49
CA GLY A 26 9.27 -8.51 -12.53
C GLY A 26 7.90 -8.14 -11.98
N TRP A 27 7.53 -8.74 -10.85
CA TRP A 27 6.28 -8.48 -10.15
C TRP A 27 6.23 -7.07 -9.56
N ILE A 28 7.33 -6.56 -8.99
CA ILE A 28 7.45 -5.18 -8.50
C ILE A 28 7.20 -4.18 -9.63
N ASN A 29 7.87 -4.36 -10.78
CA ASN A 29 7.71 -3.47 -11.92
C ASN A 29 6.28 -3.51 -12.47
N LEU A 30 5.63 -4.68 -12.45
CA LEU A 30 4.23 -4.83 -12.84
C LEU A 30 3.30 -4.09 -11.86
N GLY A 31 3.54 -4.22 -10.55
CA GLY A 31 2.81 -3.48 -9.51
C GLY A 31 2.94 -1.98 -9.67
N GLN A 32 4.15 -1.48 -9.91
CA GLN A 32 4.41 -0.06 -10.16
C GLN A 32 3.70 0.46 -11.42
N ALA A 33 3.65 -0.35 -12.48
CA ALA A 33 2.94 0.00 -13.71
C ALA A 33 1.41 0.09 -13.46
N HIS A 34 0.85 -0.86 -12.73
CA HIS A 34 -0.56 -0.84 -12.33
C HIS A 34 -0.88 0.33 -11.38
N GLU A 35 -0.03 0.61 -10.40
CA GLU A 35 -0.17 1.76 -9.50
C GLU A 35 -0.17 3.08 -10.29
N GLY A 36 0.76 3.24 -11.24
CA GLY A 36 0.80 4.41 -12.11
C GLY A 36 -0.47 4.61 -12.95
N LEU A 37 -1.19 3.54 -13.28
CA LEU A 37 -2.46 3.61 -13.99
C LEU A 37 -3.68 3.76 -13.07
N GLY A 38 -3.50 3.72 -11.75
CA GLY A 38 -4.61 3.70 -10.78
C GLY A 38 -5.35 2.36 -10.75
N GLU A 39 -4.75 1.30 -11.26
CA GLU A 39 -5.29 -0.07 -11.22
C GLU A 39 -4.95 -0.71 -9.87
N THR A 40 -5.51 -0.16 -8.79
CA THR A 40 -5.14 -0.45 -7.40
C THR A 40 -5.12 -1.94 -7.06
N PHE A 41 -6.16 -2.70 -7.41
CA PHE A 41 -6.23 -4.14 -7.13
C PHE A 41 -5.14 -4.94 -7.86
N SER A 42 -4.92 -4.65 -9.15
CA SER A 42 -3.85 -5.29 -9.93
C SER A 42 -2.46 -4.96 -9.37
N ALA A 43 -2.29 -3.76 -8.81
CA ALA A 43 -1.05 -3.37 -8.16
C ALA A 43 -0.81 -4.16 -6.86
N ILE A 44 -1.84 -4.30 -6.02
CA ILE A 44 -1.80 -5.11 -4.80
C ILE A 44 -1.42 -6.55 -5.13
N ASP A 45 -2.14 -7.19 -6.06
CA ASP A 45 -1.88 -8.58 -6.46
C ASP A 45 -0.43 -8.78 -6.93
N ALA A 46 0.10 -7.84 -7.72
CA ALA A 46 1.46 -7.91 -8.22
C ALA A 46 2.49 -7.74 -7.08
N TYR A 47 2.30 -6.79 -6.16
CA TYR A 47 3.21 -6.60 -5.03
C TYR A 47 3.15 -7.76 -4.01
N GLU A 48 1.98 -8.33 -3.74
CA GLU A 48 1.85 -9.53 -2.90
C GLU A 48 2.55 -10.74 -3.53
N THR A 49 2.43 -10.88 -4.86
CA THR A 49 3.15 -11.93 -5.60
C THR A 49 4.67 -11.69 -5.55
N ALA A 50 5.12 -10.44 -5.61
CA ALA A 50 6.52 -10.09 -5.42
C ALA A 50 7.04 -10.49 -4.03
N LEU A 51 6.27 -10.22 -2.97
CA LEU A 51 6.61 -10.63 -1.59
C LEU A 51 6.60 -12.15 -1.42
N THR A 52 5.74 -12.87 -2.15
CA THR A 52 5.76 -14.34 -2.16
C THR A 52 7.04 -14.87 -2.82
N ALA A 53 7.51 -14.21 -3.88
CA ALA A 53 8.75 -14.58 -4.57
C ALA A 53 10.02 -14.18 -3.79
N ASP A 54 9.99 -13.01 -3.14
CA ASP A 54 11.04 -12.49 -2.27
C ASP A 54 10.45 -11.86 -0.99
N PRO A 55 10.37 -12.62 0.11
CA PRO A 55 9.88 -12.12 1.39
C PRO A 55 10.75 -11.01 2.01
N THR A 56 11.94 -10.75 1.48
CA THR A 56 12.84 -9.70 1.98
C THR A 56 12.56 -8.32 1.37
N ALA A 57 11.63 -8.23 0.39
CA ALA A 57 11.18 -6.98 -0.21
C ALA A 57 10.26 -6.17 0.74
N THR A 58 10.65 -6.01 2.00
CA THR A 58 9.84 -5.41 3.08
C THR A 58 9.44 -3.96 2.82
N HIS A 59 10.21 -3.25 2.00
CA HIS A 59 9.87 -1.90 1.53
C HIS A 59 8.52 -1.82 0.80
N LEU A 60 7.97 -2.94 0.32
CA LEU A 60 6.66 -2.98 -0.34
C LEU A 60 5.50 -2.87 0.65
N TYR A 61 5.70 -3.16 1.94
CA TYR A 61 4.60 -3.16 2.92
C TYR A 61 4.00 -1.76 3.14
N SER A 62 4.78 -0.67 3.09
CA SER A 62 4.21 0.67 3.18
C SER A 62 3.44 1.07 1.93
N THR A 63 3.86 0.60 0.75
CA THR A 63 3.09 0.72 -0.50
C THR A 63 1.78 -0.08 -0.43
N LEU A 64 1.81 -1.31 0.08
CA LEU A 64 0.62 -2.15 0.22
C LEU A 64 -0.37 -1.57 1.24
N ALA A 65 0.10 -1.00 2.35
CA ALA A 65 -0.76 -0.28 3.30
C ALA A 65 -1.50 0.87 2.62
N LYS A 66 -0.78 1.71 1.86
CA LYS A 66 -1.36 2.78 1.06
C LYS A 66 -2.44 2.26 0.09
N LEU A 67 -2.09 1.27 -0.72
CA LEU A 67 -2.98 0.76 -1.76
C LEU A 67 -4.20 0.06 -1.18
N SER A 68 -4.04 -0.68 -0.08
CA SER A 68 -5.15 -1.32 0.64
C SER A 68 -6.14 -0.28 1.17
N TYR A 69 -5.65 0.84 1.69
CA TYR A 69 -6.50 1.93 2.12
C TYR A 69 -7.20 2.62 0.94
N GLU A 70 -6.49 2.84 -0.18
CA GLU A 70 -7.08 3.42 -1.39
C GLU A 70 -8.17 2.51 -2.00
N ALA A 71 -8.01 1.19 -1.89
CA ALA A 71 -9.00 0.21 -2.35
C ALA A 71 -10.34 0.31 -1.61
N LEU A 72 -10.36 0.84 -0.39
CA LEU A 72 -11.59 1.07 0.40
C LEU A 72 -12.63 1.90 -0.36
N ALA A 73 -12.20 2.81 -1.24
CA ALA A 73 -13.09 3.65 -2.04
C ALA A 73 -13.99 2.84 -2.99
N ALA A 74 -13.65 1.59 -3.29
CA ALA A 74 -14.45 0.68 -4.11
C ALA A 74 -15.58 -0.02 -3.33
N PHE A 75 -15.57 0.05 -1.99
CA PHE A 75 -16.46 -0.71 -1.13
C PHE A 75 -17.44 0.18 -0.34
N ASN A 76 -18.52 -0.43 0.14
CA ASN A 76 -19.42 0.22 1.08
C ASN A 76 -18.78 0.18 2.49
N PRO A 77 -18.75 1.28 3.25
CA PRO A 77 -18.23 1.29 4.62
C PRO A 77 -18.80 0.22 5.56
N ASP A 78 -20.03 -0.25 5.32
CA ASP A 78 -20.67 -1.30 6.12
C ASP A 78 -20.44 -2.73 5.59
N SER A 79 -19.61 -2.89 4.54
CA SER A 79 -19.34 -4.20 3.92
C SER A 79 -18.21 -4.97 4.57
N LEU A 80 -18.24 -6.29 4.43
CA LEU A 80 -17.17 -7.16 4.94
C LEU A 80 -15.83 -6.85 4.26
N GLU A 81 -15.86 -6.56 2.96
CA GLU A 81 -14.68 -6.23 2.17
C GLU A 81 -14.03 -4.93 2.66
N PHE A 82 -14.83 -3.93 3.04
CA PHE A 82 -14.30 -2.70 3.62
C PHE A 82 -13.55 -2.96 4.93
N GLU A 83 -14.13 -3.75 5.83
CA GLU A 83 -13.46 -4.14 7.09
C GLU A 83 -12.19 -4.97 6.82
N GLN A 84 -12.23 -5.89 5.86
CA GLN A 84 -11.06 -6.69 5.47
C GLN A 84 -9.90 -5.82 4.96
N TYR A 85 -10.19 -4.85 4.10
CA TYR A 85 -9.16 -3.93 3.57
C TYR A 85 -8.64 -2.97 4.65
N LEU A 86 -9.45 -2.61 5.65
CA LEU A 86 -8.98 -1.88 6.83
C LEU A 86 -8.01 -2.72 7.65
N ASP A 87 -8.34 -3.97 7.92
CA ASP A 87 -7.46 -4.89 8.64
C ASP A 87 -6.16 -5.16 7.88
N GLN A 88 -6.22 -5.37 6.55
CA GLN A 88 -5.03 -5.49 5.69
C GLN A 88 -4.17 -4.23 5.72
N THR A 89 -4.79 -3.04 5.69
CA THR A 89 -4.06 -1.77 5.81
C THR A 89 -3.27 -1.72 7.12
N VAL A 90 -3.90 -2.09 8.24
CA VAL A 90 -3.26 -2.12 9.56
C VAL A 90 -2.14 -3.16 9.61
N GLU A 91 -2.35 -4.35 9.04
CA GLU A 91 -1.36 -5.43 8.99
C GLU A 91 -0.11 -5.03 8.20
N HIS A 92 -0.30 -4.56 6.96
CA HIS A 92 0.81 -4.12 6.11
C HIS A 92 1.56 -2.95 6.73
N ALA A 93 0.85 -1.95 7.26
CA ALA A 93 1.50 -0.83 7.91
C ALA A 93 2.27 -1.24 9.17
N THR A 94 1.73 -2.17 9.96
CA THR A 94 2.43 -2.68 11.14
C THR A 94 3.70 -3.42 10.76
N THR A 95 3.64 -4.25 9.72
CA THR A 95 4.83 -4.96 9.21
C THR A 95 5.89 -3.99 8.69
N ALA A 96 5.48 -2.94 7.98
CA ALA A 96 6.39 -1.88 7.54
C ALA A 96 7.06 -1.17 8.73
N LEU A 97 6.31 -0.91 9.81
CA LEU A 97 6.80 -0.20 10.99
C LEU A 97 7.67 -1.07 11.90
N ASP A 98 7.48 -2.39 11.89
CA ASP A 98 8.37 -3.32 12.59
C ASP A 98 9.79 -3.29 11.96
N GLU A 99 9.88 -3.11 10.64
CA GLU A 99 11.14 -3.01 9.90
C GLU A 99 11.72 -1.58 9.93
N TYR A 100 10.87 -0.57 9.72
CA TYR A 100 11.25 0.83 9.72
C TYR A 100 10.25 1.67 10.54
N PRO A 101 10.48 1.83 11.86
CA PRO A 101 9.56 2.53 12.76
C PRO A 101 9.31 4.01 12.41
N SER A 102 10.20 4.59 11.60
CA SER A 102 10.07 5.96 11.11
C SER A 102 9.46 6.07 9.70
N ASP A 103 8.79 5.01 9.20
CA ASP A 103 8.04 5.08 7.95
C ASP A 103 6.79 5.94 8.14
N THR A 104 6.88 7.21 7.76
CA THR A 104 5.76 8.17 7.88
C THR A 104 4.56 7.76 7.02
N THR A 105 4.78 7.03 5.91
CA THR A 105 3.70 6.52 5.06
C THR A 105 2.92 5.44 5.80
N ALA A 106 3.62 4.47 6.40
CA ALA A 106 2.97 3.41 7.16
C ALA A 106 2.24 3.97 8.40
N LEU A 107 2.83 4.92 9.13
CA LEU A 107 2.15 5.60 10.24
C LEU A 107 0.85 6.28 9.79
N LEU A 108 0.90 7.02 8.67
CA LEU A 108 -0.27 7.71 8.15
C LEU A 108 -1.39 6.74 7.79
N TYR A 109 -1.12 5.71 6.98
CA TYR A 109 -2.17 4.80 6.53
C TYR A 109 -2.70 3.90 7.65
N ARG A 110 -1.87 3.54 8.63
CA ARG A 110 -2.35 2.85 9.84
C ARG A 110 -3.27 3.74 10.68
N ALA A 111 -2.90 5.01 10.87
CA ALA A 111 -3.74 5.97 11.57
C ALA A 111 -5.09 6.17 10.87
N LEU A 112 -5.09 6.32 9.54
CA LEU A 112 -6.31 6.48 8.76
C LEU A 112 -7.21 5.24 8.86
N ALA A 113 -6.65 4.03 8.81
CA ALA A 113 -7.41 2.81 9.04
C ALA A 113 -7.98 2.76 10.46
N TYR A 114 -7.20 3.13 11.48
CA TYR A 114 -7.69 3.22 12.85
C TYR A 114 -8.80 4.26 13.04
N ILE A 115 -8.76 5.40 12.34
CA ILE A 115 -9.86 6.37 12.34
C ILE A 115 -11.14 5.74 11.81
N ALA A 116 -11.06 5.04 10.68
CA ALA A 116 -12.22 4.36 10.08
C ALA A 116 -12.77 3.25 10.99
N GLN A 117 -11.90 2.55 11.73
CA GLN A 117 -12.28 1.54 12.73
C GLN A 117 -12.70 2.12 14.09
N ASN A 118 -12.80 3.45 14.23
CA ASN A 118 -13.11 4.15 15.48
C ASN A 118 -12.11 3.86 16.64
N LYS A 119 -10.86 3.52 16.31
CA LYS A 119 -9.74 3.28 17.24
C LYS A 119 -8.91 4.56 17.43
N GLN A 120 -9.54 5.61 17.94
CA GLN A 120 -8.97 6.97 18.00
C GLN A 120 -7.64 7.08 18.75
N GLU A 121 -7.47 6.34 19.85
CA GLU A 121 -6.23 6.37 20.64
C GLU A 121 -5.01 5.94 19.81
N HIS A 122 -5.12 4.81 19.13
CA HIS A 122 -4.05 4.29 18.25
C HIS A 122 -3.78 5.23 17.07
N ALA A 123 -4.83 5.83 16.48
CA ALA A 123 -4.67 6.80 15.40
C ALA A 123 -3.91 8.05 15.85
N LEU A 124 -4.20 8.57 17.04
CA LEU A 124 -3.52 9.74 17.58
C LEU A 124 -2.05 9.45 17.87
N GLU A 125 -1.71 8.25 18.36
CA GLU A 125 -0.33 7.82 18.55
C GLU A 125 0.46 7.84 17.24
N ASP A 126 -0.10 7.22 16.18
CA ASP A 126 0.55 7.14 14.88
C ASP A 126 0.69 8.52 14.20
N LEU A 127 -0.35 9.37 14.25
CA LEU A 127 -0.28 10.73 13.72
C LEU A 127 0.74 11.59 14.47
N SER A 128 0.81 11.45 15.81
CA SER A 128 1.78 12.16 16.62
C SER A 128 3.21 11.73 16.27
N ALA A 129 3.44 10.42 16.10
CA ALA A 129 4.73 9.90 15.66
C ALA A 129 5.10 10.42 14.27
N ALA A 130 4.16 10.43 13.33
CA ALA A 130 4.37 10.94 11.96
C ALA A 130 4.78 12.41 11.96
N LEU A 131 4.10 13.26 12.75
CA LEU A 131 4.41 14.68 12.89
C LEU A 131 5.77 14.95 13.55
N VAL A 132 6.23 14.07 14.44
CA VAL A 132 7.56 14.17 15.04
C VAL A 132 8.65 13.88 14.00
N ILE A 133 8.42 12.90 13.11
CA ILE A 133 9.37 12.50 12.07
C ILE A 133 9.43 13.54 10.95
N ASP A 134 8.27 13.91 10.43
CA ASP A 134 8.13 14.94 9.39
C ASP A 134 6.92 15.84 9.69
N PRO A 135 7.16 17.00 10.32
CA PRO A 135 6.11 17.97 10.65
C PRO A 135 5.35 18.52 9.44
N ALA A 136 5.88 18.38 8.22
CA ALA A 136 5.26 18.85 6.99
C ALA A 136 4.56 17.73 6.20
N PHE A 137 4.60 16.48 6.68
CA PHE A 137 4.10 15.32 5.95
C PHE A 137 2.58 15.26 5.86
N LEU A 138 1.89 15.64 6.94
CA LEU A 138 0.44 15.58 6.97
C LEU A 138 -0.17 16.74 6.16
N PRO A 139 -1.16 16.47 5.29
CA PRO A 139 -1.92 17.55 4.68
C PRO A 139 -2.63 18.35 5.79
N ALA A 140 -2.68 19.68 5.63
CA ALA A 140 -3.20 20.62 6.62
C ALA A 140 -4.67 20.37 7.07
N SER A 141 -5.38 19.43 6.44
CA SER A 141 -6.74 19.01 6.80
C SER A 141 -6.82 18.01 7.96
N ILE A 142 -5.69 17.52 8.49
CA ILE A 142 -5.64 16.50 9.56
C ILE A 142 -5.25 17.11 10.93
N THR A 143 -4.76 18.35 10.96
CA THR A 143 -4.42 19.13 12.17
C THR A 143 -5.52 20.12 12.56
#